data_AF-A0A437LZ11-F1
#
_entry.id   AF-A0A437LZ11-F1
#
_cell.length_a   1.000
_cell.length_b   1.000
_cell.length_c   1.000
_cell.angle_alpha   90.00
_cell.angle_beta   90.00
_cell.angle_gamma   90.00
#
_symmetry.space_group_name_H-M   'P 1'
#
loop_
_entity.id
_entity.type
_entity.pdbx_description
1 polymer ?
#
loop_
_entity_poly.entity_id
_entity_poly.type
_entity_poly.pdbx_seq_one_letter_code
_entity_poly.pdbx_strand_id
1 'polypeptide(L)'
;MTDLPNRVEITEEGPREGFQIEKGPIPTSDKIALIDALSATGAPRIQVASFVNPKIVPGWADAEDVVAGFTPRPGCEYFALWFNAKGMERAKTYADRLTLYSSITVTASEAFTKKNLNKDHAAQLVFQREHVAAHQAAGVPITRISVQAAFGCNYQGEVTVADAMRVIADAFEVAKDTGCAISKISLADSMGWADPAHIERLVGAVQDKYPELGIALHLHDTRGLGIANAYAGLKMGVRMFDAAVAGLGGCPFAGHPGAPGNIATEELVFLCQEMGIETGYDLEALLEAAALAQRIVGRQLPSNLLKGGSLSKFRRAA
;
A
#
# COMPACT_ATOMS: atom_id res chain seq x y z
N MET A 1 -16.21 21.51 -15.22
CA MET A 1 -15.05 20.62 -15.42
C MET A 1 -14.89 19.85 -14.13
N THR A 2 -14.80 18.53 -14.18
CA THR A 2 -14.68 17.71 -12.97
C THR A 2 -13.31 17.92 -12.34
N ASP A 3 -13.23 18.14 -11.02
CA ASP A 3 -11.97 18.24 -10.25
C ASP A 3 -11.22 16.90 -10.11
N LEU A 4 -11.55 15.93 -10.98
CA LEU A 4 -10.93 14.61 -11.00
C LEU A 4 -9.55 14.68 -11.67
N PRO A 5 -8.58 13.90 -11.19
CA PRO A 5 -7.29 13.79 -11.86
C PRO A 5 -7.43 13.12 -13.23
N ASN A 6 -6.68 13.58 -14.22
CA ASN A 6 -6.63 12.91 -15.54
C ASN A 6 -5.84 11.59 -15.50
N ARG A 7 -4.94 11.42 -14.51
CA ARG A 7 -4.11 10.24 -14.33
C ARG A 7 -3.88 9.97 -12.85
N VAL A 8 -3.86 8.69 -12.48
CA VAL A 8 -3.50 8.22 -11.14
C VAL A 8 -2.37 7.18 -11.19
N GLU A 9 -1.63 7.08 -10.09
CA GLU A 9 -0.62 6.06 -9.85
C GLU A 9 -1.15 5.06 -8.84
N ILE A 10 -1.23 3.80 -9.24
CA ILE A 10 -1.68 2.70 -8.37
C ILE A 10 -0.48 1.80 -8.09
N THR A 11 -0.03 1.77 -6.85
CA THR A 11 1.01 0.86 -6.34
C THR A 11 0.39 -0.51 -6.10
N GLU A 12 0.95 -1.54 -6.72
CA GLU A 12 0.54 -2.93 -6.52
C GLU A 12 1.29 -3.56 -5.33
N GLU A 13 0.56 -3.85 -4.26
CA GLU A 13 1.07 -4.37 -2.98
C GLU A 13 0.83 -5.88 -2.83
N GLY A 14 0.08 -6.52 -3.73
CA GLY A 14 -0.36 -7.91 -3.65
C GLY A 14 0.76 -8.93 -3.48
N PRO A 15 1.87 -8.87 -4.25
CA PRO A 15 2.96 -9.82 -4.08
C PRO A 15 3.60 -9.76 -2.68
N ARG A 16 3.71 -8.58 -2.05
CA ARG A 16 4.23 -8.49 -0.67
C ARG A 16 3.14 -8.74 0.37
N GLU A 17 2.14 -7.88 0.41
CA GLU A 17 1.11 -7.86 1.46
C GLU A 17 0.18 -9.04 1.39
N GLY A 18 -0.23 -9.39 0.18
CA GLY A 18 -1.07 -10.53 -0.10
C GLY A 18 -0.47 -11.81 0.44
N PHE A 19 0.70 -12.16 -0.06
CA PHE A 19 1.36 -13.41 0.29
C PHE A 19 1.78 -13.49 1.76
N GLN A 20 2.03 -12.37 2.43
CA GLN A 20 2.45 -12.36 3.83
C GLN A 20 1.39 -12.94 4.78
N ILE A 21 0.10 -12.83 4.45
CA ILE A 21 -1.00 -13.28 5.31
C ILE A 21 -1.56 -14.65 4.96
N GLU A 22 -1.14 -15.24 3.84
CA GLU A 22 -1.64 -16.53 3.41
C GLU A 22 -1.09 -17.66 4.30
N LYS A 23 -1.93 -18.66 4.58
CA LYS A 23 -1.67 -19.68 5.61
C LYS A 23 -0.60 -20.71 5.23
N GLY A 24 -0.20 -20.77 3.96
CA GLY A 24 0.74 -21.76 3.44
C GLY A 24 1.98 -21.12 2.82
N PRO A 25 3.10 -21.86 2.73
CA PRO A 25 4.23 -21.40 1.95
C PRO A 25 3.81 -21.31 0.49
N ILE A 26 3.89 -20.11 -0.07
CA ILE A 26 3.73 -19.91 -1.50
C ILE A 26 5.09 -20.19 -2.15
N PRO A 27 5.19 -21.13 -3.10
CA PRO A 27 6.43 -21.43 -3.79
C PRO A 27 7.07 -20.18 -4.41
N THR A 28 8.39 -20.08 -4.35
CA THR A 28 9.16 -18.96 -4.94
C THR A 28 8.81 -18.76 -6.42
N SER A 29 8.64 -19.85 -7.18
CA SER A 29 8.23 -19.81 -8.59
C SER A 29 6.87 -19.14 -8.80
N ASP A 30 5.92 -19.35 -7.89
CA ASP A 30 4.58 -18.77 -7.98
C ASP A 30 4.61 -17.28 -7.64
N LYS A 31 5.45 -16.88 -6.68
CA LYS A 31 5.67 -15.46 -6.37
C LYS A 31 6.26 -14.72 -7.58
N ILE A 32 7.28 -15.30 -8.19
CA ILE A 32 7.92 -14.79 -9.41
C ILE A 32 6.89 -14.71 -10.54
N ALA A 33 6.13 -15.78 -10.77
CA ALA A 33 5.11 -15.82 -11.83
C ALA A 33 4.05 -14.72 -11.67
N LEU A 34 3.61 -14.43 -10.43
CA LEU A 34 2.67 -13.34 -10.20
C LEU A 34 3.32 -11.97 -10.45
N ILE A 35 4.55 -11.74 -9.99
CA ILE A 35 5.27 -10.48 -10.23
C ILE A 35 5.46 -10.24 -11.73
N ASP A 36 5.83 -11.26 -12.49
CA ASP A 36 6.02 -11.16 -13.94
C ASP A 36 4.70 -10.90 -14.67
N ALA A 37 3.62 -11.56 -14.25
CA ALA A 37 2.28 -11.31 -14.78
C ALA A 37 1.82 -9.87 -14.51
N LEU A 38 1.98 -9.38 -13.28
CA LEU A 38 1.66 -8.01 -12.90
C LEU A 38 2.51 -6.98 -13.63
N SER A 39 3.80 -7.26 -13.82
CA SER A 39 4.69 -6.41 -14.60
C SER A 39 4.19 -6.26 -16.04
N ALA A 40 3.61 -7.31 -16.62
CA ALA A 40 3.07 -7.29 -17.98
C ALA A 40 1.78 -6.47 -18.13
N THR A 41 1.13 -6.09 -17.03
CA THR A 41 -0.08 -5.27 -17.04
C THR A 41 0.19 -3.79 -17.28
N GLY A 42 1.45 -3.33 -17.23
CA GLY A 42 1.76 -1.89 -17.26
C GLY A 42 1.73 -1.21 -15.90
N ALA A 43 1.73 -1.99 -14.81
CA ALA A 43 1.85 -1.49 -13.45
C ALA A 43 3.03 -0.50 -13.32
N PRO A 44 2.82 0.72 -12.80
CA PRO A 44 3.90 1.69 -12.66
C PRO A 44 4.83 1.33 -11.51
N ARG A 45 4.32 0.63 -10.49
CA ARG A 45 5.07 0.26 -9.30
C ARG A 45 4.52 -1.02 -8.65
N ILE A 46 5.40 -1.94 -8.29
CA ILE A 46 5.06 -3.21 -7.64
C ILE A 46 5.94 -3.43 -6.41
N GLN A 47 5.33 -3.75 -5.28
CA GLN A 47 6.06 -4.20 -4.09
C GLN A 47 6.25 -5.73 -4.14
N VAL A 48 7.49 -6.15 -4.35
CA VAL A 48 7.79 -7.54 -4.75
C VAL A 48 8.17 -8.46 -3.60
N ALA A 49 8.69 -7.92 -2.49
CA ALA A 49 9.24 -8.73 -1.41
C ALA A 49 9.28 -8.01 -0.05
N SER A 50 9.55 -8.78 1.00
CA SER A 50 9.77 -8.28 2.37
C SER A 50 11.07 -8.88 2.94
N PHE A 51 12.10 -8.07 3.15
CA PHE A 51 13.37 -8.47 3.79
C PHE A 51 13.25 -8.46 5.31
N VAL A 52 12.36 -9.30 5.83
CA VAL A 52 12.05 -9.41 7.26
C VAL A 52 12.72 -10.62 7.90
N ASN A 53 12.55 -10.77 9.22
CA ASN A 53 13.06 -11.94 9.94
C ASN A 53 12.24 -13.18 9.55
N PRO A 54 12.83 -14.18 8.86
CA PRO A 54 12.10 -15.35 8.39
C PRO A 54 11.59 -16.25 9.53
N LYS A 55 12.10 -16.08 10.76
CA LYS A 55 11.54 -16.78 11.93
C LYS A 55 10.20 -16.19 12.37
N ILE A 56 9.97 -14.90 12.09
CA ILE A 56 8.72 -14.20 12.44
C ILE A 56 7.74 -14.27 11.27
N VAL A 57 8.26 -14.13 10.04
CA VAL A 57 7.47 -14.14 8.80
C VAL A 57 8.07 -15.17 7.84
N PRO A 58 7.77 -16.47 8.01
CA PRO A 58 8.41 -17.54 7.25
C PRO A 58 8.09 -17.51 5.75
N GLY A 59 6.97 -16.89 5.37
CA GLY A 59 6.59 -16.69 3.97
C GLY A 59 7.58 -15.85 3.16
N TRP A 60 8.54 -15.17 3.80
CA TRP A 60 9.58 -14.36 3.15
C TRP A 60 11.01 -14.86 3.39
N ALA A 61 11.16 -16.16 3.70
CA ALA A 61 12.49 -16.78 3.81
C ALA A 61 13.28 -16.80 2.49
N ASP A 62 12.57 -16.73 1.37
CA ASP A 62 13.04 -16.78 -0.02
C ASP A 62 13.03 -15.40 -0.70
N ALA A 63 13.01 -14.29 0.06
CA ALA A 63 12.92 -12.94 -0.49
C ALA A 63 14.01 -12.64 -1.54
N GLU A 64 15.24 -13.07 -1.27
CA GLU A 64 16.39 -12.97 -2.19
C GLU A 64 16.13 -13.72 -3.51
N ASP A 65 15.62 -14.94 -3.44
CA ASP A 65 15.35 -15.78 -4.61
C ASP A 65 14.22 -15.18 -5.46
N VAL A 66 13.19 -14.62 -4.81
CA VAL A 66 12.11 -13.90 -5.50
C VAL A 66 12.67 -12.69 -6.23
N VAL A 67 13.43 -11.83 -5.54
CA VAL A 67 13.98 -10.60 -6.12
C VAL A 67 14.97 -10.93 -7.25
N ALA A 68 15.74 -12.00 -7.13
CA ALA A 68 16.65 -12.48 -8.18
C ALA A 68 15.91 -13.11 -9.38
N GLY A 69 14.74 -13.72 -9.16
CA GLY A 69 14.09 -14.59 -10.14
C GLY A 69 13.10 -13.93 -11.10
N PHE A 70 12.46 -12.81 -10.72
CA PHE A 70 11.52 -12.12 -11.64
C PHE A 70 12.23 -11.43 -12.80
N THR A 71 11.50 -11.01 -13.82
CA THR A 71 12.02 -10.28 -14.99
C THR A 71 11.57 -8.83 -14.94
N PRO A 72 12.44 -7.85 -14.60
CA PRO A 72 12.07 -6.45 -14.56
C PRO A 72 11.65 -5.95 -15.95
N ARG A 73 10.55 -5.19 -16.01
CA ARG A 73 10.08 -4.55 -17.23
C ARG A 73 10.38 -3.04 -17.23
N PRO A 74 10.83 -2.47 -18.37
CA PRO A 74 10.98 -1.02 -18.49
C PRO A 74 9.69 -0.28 -18.14
N GLY A 75 9.81 0.81 -17.38
CA GLY A 75 8.66 1.61 -16.97
C GLY A 75 7.94 1.15 -15.70
N CYS A 76 8.31 0.00 -15.12
CA CYS A 76 7.82 -0.46 -13.83
C CYS A 76 8.90 -0.31 -12.75
N GLU A 77 8.54 0.32 -11.63
CA GLU A 77 9.39 0.40 -10.45
C GLU A 77 9.14 -0.79 -9.51
N TYR A 78 10.20 -1.48 -9.09
CA TYR A 78 10.11 -2.57 -8.13
C TYR A 78 10.71 -2.13 -6.80
N PHE A 79 10.06 -2.47 -5.69
CA PHE A 79 10.57 -2.14 -4.37
C PHE A 79 10.21 -3.22 -3.36
N ALA A 80 10.88 -3.22 -2.22
CA ALA A 80 10.70 -4.21 -1.16
C ALA A 80 10.56 -3.52 0.20
N LEU A 81 9.97 -4.24 1.15
CA LEU A 81 9.82 -3.77 2.53
C LEU A 81 10.95 -4.29 3.42
N TRP A 82 11.35 -3.50 4.41
CA TRP A 82 12.16 -3.96 5.54
C TRP A 82 11.78 -3.17 6.81
N PHE A 83 12.08 -3.74 7.98
CA PHE A 83 11.77 -3.12 9.28
C PHE A 83 13.00 -2.82 10.15
N ASN A 84 14.19 -3.25 9.72
CA ASN A 84 15.43 -3.05 10.49
C ASN A 84 16.63 -2.93 9.56
N ALA A 85 17.77 -2.52 10.13
CA ALA A 85 19.02 -2.32 9.41
C ALA A 85 19.49 -3.59 8.66
N LYS A 86 19.31 -4.78 9.25
CA LYS A 86 19.69 -6.04 8.58
C LYS A 86 18.86 -6.30 7.33
N GLY A 87 17.56 -6.00 7.36
CA GLY A 87 16.67 -6.08 6.20
C GLY A 87 17.05 -5.07 5.12
N MET A 88 17.38 -3.84 5.52
CA MET A 88 17.87 -2.79 4.61
C MET A 88 19.16 -3.21 3.91
N GLU A 89 20.14 -3.75 4.64
CA GLU A 89 21.41 -4.21 4.04
C GLU A 89 21.20 -5.37 3.06
N ARG A 90 20.24 -6.27 3.33
CA ARG A 90 19.83 -7.30 2.35
C ARG A 90 19.19 -6.70 1.11
N ALA A 91 18.29 -5.73 1.27
CA ALA A 91 17.66 -5.06 0.13
C ALA A 91 18.68 -4.32 -0.75
N LYS A 92 19.71 -3.72 -0.13
CA LYS A 92 20.79 -2.98 -0.82
C LYS A 92 21.63 -3.83 -1.77
N THR A 93 21.73 -5.15 -1.56
CA THR A 93 22.45 -6.02 -2.50
C THR A 93 21.74 -6.16 -3.85
N TYR A 94 20.49 -5.67 -3.95
CA TYR A 94 19.67 -5.67 -5.16
C TYR A 94 19.30 -4.24 -5.60
N ALA A 95 20.12 -3.23 -5.28
CA ALA A 95 19.85 -1.83 -5.63
C ALA A 95 19.84 -1.56 -7.15
N ASP A 96 20.37 -2.49 -7.96
CA ASP A 96 20.28 -2.49 -9.43
C ASP A 96 18.89 -2.92 -9.93
N ARG A 97 18.08 -3.53 -9.07
CA ARG A 97 16.74 -4.06 -9.38
C ARG A 97 15.62 -3.44 -8.56
N LEU A 98 15.93 -2.98 -7.36
CA LEU A 98 14.98 -2.43 -6.40
C LEU A 98 15.22 -0.95 -6.20
N THR A 99 14.14 -0.18 -6.24
CA THR A 99 14.12 1.19 -5.73
C THR A 99 14.05 1.13 -4.21
N LEU A 100 15.05 1.71 -3.57
CA LEU A 100 15.17 1.75 -2.12
C LEU A 100 14.69 3.11 -1.63
N TYR A 101 13.66 3.11 -0.80
CA TYR A 101 13.18 4.29 -0.10
C TYR A 101 12.47 3.88 1.18
N SER A 102 12.33 4.81 2.11
CA SER A 102 11.68 4.55 3.40
C SER A 102 10.77 5.72 3.79
N SER A 103 10.11 5.57 4.93
CA SER A 103 9.15 6.55 5.46
C SER A 103 9.33 6.80 6.94
N ILE A 104 9.02 8.02 7.36
CA ILE A 104 8.69 8.28 8.77
C ILE A 104 7.29 7.72 8.99
N THR A 105 7.19 6.73 9.87
CA THR A 105 5.92 6.01 10.11
C THR A 105 5.38 6.31 11.49
N VAL A 106 4.19 6.90 11.54
CA VAL A 106 3.44 7.21 12.75
C VAL A 106 2.09 6.52 12.75
N THR A 107 1.47 6.40 13.92
CA THR A 107 0.16 5.77 14.06
C THR A 107 -0.78 6.72 14.77
N ALA A 108 -1.99 6.92 14.25
CA ALA A 108 -2.98 7.79 14.90
C ALA A 108 -3.65 7.16 16.14
N SER A 109 -3.40 5.87 16.42
CA SER A 109 -3.88 5.16 17.60
C SER A 109 -2.74 4.70 18.51
N GLU A 110 -2.81 5.08 19.79
CA GLU A 110 -1.86 4.65 20.81
C GLU A 110 -2.01 3.17 21.14
N ALA A 111 -3.25 2.68 21.26
CA ALA A 111 -3.52 1.26 21.49
C ALA A 111 -2.96 0.39 20.35
N PHE A 112 -3.09 0.84 19.10
CA PHE A 112 -2.49 0.13 17.96
C PHE A 112 -0.96 0.17 18.00
N THR A 113 -0.36 1.32 18.31
CA THR A 113 1.10 1.45 18.44
C THR A 113 1.65 0.48 19.47
N LYS A 114 1.00 0.38 20.64
CA LYS A 114 1.38 -0.56 21.70
C LYS A 114 1.21 -2.01 21.25
N LYS A 115 0.14 -2.33 20.54
CA LYS A 115 -0.12 -3.70 20.06
C LYS A 115 0.85 -4.13 18.96
N ASN A 116 1.16 -3.23 18.03
CA ASN A 116 1.95 -3.52 16.83
C ASN A 116 3.46 -3.39 17.08
N LEU A 117 3.88 -2.37 17.82
CA LEU A 117 5.30 -2.02 18.02
C LEU A 117 5.79 -2.24 19.45
N ASN A 118 4.90 -2.54 20.41
CA ASN A 118 5.21 -2.59 21.84
C ASN A 118 5.87 -1.29 22.34
N LYS A 119 5.39 -0.15 21.83
CA LYS A 119 5.86 1.21 22.14
C LYS A 119 4.66 2.13 22.35
N ASP A 120 4.85 3.18 23.14
CA ASP A 120 3.97 4.35 23.12
C ASP A 120 4.38 5.31 21.99
N HIS A 121 3.59 6.37 21.80
CA HIS A 121 3.82 7.36 20.73
C HIS A 121 5.17 8.08 20.89
N ALA A 122 5.55 8.48 22.11
CA ALA A 122 6.81 9.17 22.34
C ALA A 122 8.02 8.28 22.00
N ALA A 123 7.98 7.01 22.43
CA ALA A 123 8.99 6.02 22.09
C ALA A 123 9.01 5.68 20.59
N GLN A 124 7.86 5.75 19.90
CA GLN A 124 7.80 5.64 18.44
C GLN A 124 8.54 6.80 17.77
N LEU A 125 8.37 8.05 18.22
CA LEU A 125 9.06 9.20 17.63
C LEU A 125 10.58 9.15 17.84
N VAL A 126 11.05 8.67 18.99
CA VAL A 126 12.49 8.43 19.23
C VAL A 126 13.01 7.38 18.24
N PHE A 127 12.29 6.25 18.13
CA PHE A 127 12.64 5.20 17.19
C PHE A 127 12.64 5.69 15.73
N GLN A 128 11.71 6.55 15.33
CA GLN A 128 11.68 7.11 13.98
C GLN A 128 12.87 8.03 13.70
N ARG A 129 13.38 8.79 14.68
CA ARG A 129 14.63 9.58 14.51
C ARG A 129 15.84 8.67 14.26
N GLU A 130 15.97 7.60 15.04
CA GLU A 130 17.04 6.61 14.87
C GLU A 130 16.94 5.90 13.51
N HIS A 131 15.72 5.52 13.13
CA HIS A 131 15.41 4.93 11.84
C HIS A 131 15.82 5.86 10.70
N VAL A 132 15.44 7.14 10.76
CA VAL A 132 15.79 8.12 9.74
C VAL A 132 17.30 8.28 9.60
N ALA A 133 18.01 8.46 10.71
CA ALA A 133 19.47 8.60 10.71
C ALA A 133 20.16 7.38 10.09
N ALA A 134 19.70 6.16 10.41
CA ALA A 134 20.25 4.93 9.84
C ALA A 134 20.04 4.83 8.32
N HIS A 135 18.89 5.25 7.81
CA HIS A 135 18.60 5.23 6.36
C HIS A 135 19.40 6.30 5.61
N GLN A 136 19.51 7.51 6.17
CA GLN A 136 20.36 8.57 5.60
C GLN A 136 21.83 8.14 5.53
N ALA A 137 22.36 7.54 6.60
CA ALA A 137 23.72 7.01 6.63
C ALA A 137 23.95 5.90 5.57
N ALA A 138 22.90 5.16 5.23
CA ALA A 138 22.93 4.12 4.19
C ALA A 138 22.63 4.64 2.78
N GLY A 139 22.40 5.95 2.60
CA GLY A 139 22.03 6.55 1.31
C GLY A 139 20.61 6.21 0.84
N VAL A 140 19.73 5.73 1.74
CA VAL A 140 18.35 5.40 1.42
C VAL A 140 17.45 6.61 1.65
N PRO A 141 16.78 7.14 0.62
CA PRO A 141 15.96 8.34 0.74
C PRO A 141 14.72 8.11 1.62
N ILE A 142 14.36 9.15 2.38
CA ILE A 142 13.10 9.23 3.13
C ILE A 142 12.37 10.47 2.64
N THR A 143 11.31 10.24 1.87
CA THR A 143 10.58 11.30 1.15
C THR A 143 9.09 11.31 1.51
N ARG A 144 8.65 10.40 2.38
CA ARG A 144 7.24 10.23 2.73
C ARG A 144 7.00 10.08 4.23
N ILE A 145 5.85 10.55 4.68
CA ILE A 145 5.24 10.20 5.97
C ILE A 145 4.17 9.15 5.72
N SER A 146 4.09 8.13 6.57
CA SER A 146 3.05 7.10 6.52
C SER A 146 2.27 7.10 7.84
N VAL A 147 0.95 7.25 7.77
CA VAL A 147 0.05 7.31 8.93
C VAL A 147 -0.80 6.05 8.99
N GLN A 148 -0.53 5.20 9.97
CA GLN A 148 -1.31 3.98 10.22
C GLN A 148 -2.54 4.26 11.09
N ALA A 149 -3.58 3.44 10.92
CA ALA A 149 -4.85 3.57 11.64
C ALA A 149 -5.42 4.99 11.56
N ALA A 150 -5.26 5.67 10.42
CA ALA A 150 -5.58 7.09 10.26
C ALA A 150 -7.08 7.39 10.38
N PHE A 151 -7.93 6.39 10.15
CA PHE A 151 -9.38 6.54 10.06
C PHE A 151 -10.15 5.79 11.16
N GLY A 152 -9.46 5.03 12.01
CA GLY A 152 -10.08 4.24 13.07
C GLY A 152 -9.21 3.08 13.52
N CYS A 153 -9.54 2.53 14.69
CA CYS A 153 -8.77 1.44 15.30
C CYS A 153 -9.68 0.49 16.08
N ASN A 154 -9.59 -0.81 15.82
CA ASN A 154 -10.33 -1.84 16.56
C ASN A 154 -9.94 -1.95 18.05
N TYR A 155 -8.82 -1.36 18.47
CA TYR A 155 -8.35 -1.39 19.86
C TYR A 155 -8.66 -0.12 20.65
N GLN A 156 -8.76 1.03 19.97
CA GLN A 156 -9.03 2.32 20.58
C GLN A 156 -10.46 2.82 20.31
N GLY A 157 -11.06 2.36 19.22
CA GLY A 157 -12.30 2.88 18.67
C GLY A 157 -12.04 3.98 17.65
N GLU A 158 -12.79 5.06 17.77
CA GLU A 158 -12.72 6.21 16.88
C GLU A 158 -11.33 6.87 16.91
N VAL A 159 -10.85 7.23 15.73
CA VAL A 159 -9.67 8.08 15.53
C VAL A 159 -10.19 9.32 14.82
N THR A 160 -10.08 10.47 15.49
CA THR A 160 -10.56 11.73 14.94
C THR A 160 -9.57 12.32 13.95
N VAL A 161 -10.03 13.25 13.09
CA VAL A 161 -9.14 14.04 12.24
C VAL A 161 -8.07 14.76 13.07
N ALA A 162 -8.42 15.24 14.27
CA ALA A 162 -7.46 15.89 15.16
C ALA A 162 -6.36 14.93 15.64
N ASP A 163 -6.70 13.67 15.95
CA ASP A 163 -5.72 12.65 16.34
C ASP A 163 -4.74 12.36 15.20
N ALA A 164 -5.25 12.17 13.98
CA ALA A 164 -4.43 11.96 12.79
C ALA A 164 -3.53 13.18 12.50
N MET A 165 -4.09 14.40 12.53
CA MET A 165 -3.34 15.63 12.28
C MET A 165 -2.28 15.91 13.35
N ARG A 166 -2.50 15.51 14.59
CA ARG A 166 -1.50 15.59 15.67
C ARG A 166 -0.29 14.72 15.35
N VAL A 167 -0.49 13.44 15.04
CA VAL A 167 0.64 12.53 14.76
C VAL A 167 1.36 12.87 13.46
N ILE A 168 0.65 13.45 12.48
CA ILE A 168 1.26 14.02 11.27
C ILE A 168 2.19 15.18 11.63
N ALA A 169 1.75 16.11 12.48
CA ALA A 169 2.60 17.21 12.93
C ALA A 169 3.85 16.70 13.66
N ASP A 170 3.70 15.70 14.52
CA ASP A 170 4.83 15.07 15.22
C ASP A 170 5.83 14.42 14.24
N ALA A 171 5.35 13.78 13.17
CA ALA A 171 6.18 13.22 12.11
C ALA A 171 6.95 14.30 11.34
N PHE A 172 6.36 15.48 11.13
CA PHE A 172 7.04 16.63 10.52
C PHE A 172 8.14 17.20 11.41
N GLU A 173 7.96 17.20 12.74
CA GLU A 173 9.06 17.58 13.64
C GLU A 173 10.22 16.57 13.56
N VAL A 174 9.94 15.26 13.44
CA VAL A 174 11.00 14.26 13.16
C VAL A 174 11.71 14.57 11.84
N ALA A 175 10.98 14.89 10.78
CA ALA A 175 11.57 15.23 9.48
C ALA A 175 12.46 16.48 9.56
N LYS A 176 12.01 17.50 10.28
CA LYS A 176 12.73 18.75 10.51
C LYS A 176 14.01 18.52 11.33
N ASP A 177 13.92 17.77 12.43
CA ASP A 177 15.06 17.43 13.29
C ASP A 177 16.16 16.68 12.53
N THR A 178 15.78 15.92 11.50
CA THR A 178 16.68 15.07 10.72
C THR A 178 17.03 15.64 9.34
N GLY A 179 16.52 16.82 8.99
CA GLY A 179 16.75 17.45 7.69
C GLY A 179 16.14 16.71 6.50
N CYS A 180 15.14 15.86 6.73
CA CYS A 180 14.43 15.14 5.68
C CYS A 180 13.43 16.04 4.96
N ALA A 181 13.52 16.09 3.63
CA ALA A 181 12.52 16.73 2.79
C ALA A 181 11.38 15.75 2.48
N ILE A 182 10.20 16.00 3.05
CA ILE A 182 9.00 15.21 2.81
C ILE A 182 8.22 15.82 1.65
N SER A 183 7.88 15.01 0.65
CA SER A 183 7.07 15.42 -0.51
C SER A 183 5.73 14.69 -0.61
N LYS A 184 5.56 13.61 0.17
CA LYS A 184 4.36 12.77 0.13
C LYS A 184 3.89 12.36 1.52
N ILE A 185 2.59 12.14 1.66
CA ILE A 185 1.99 11.53 2.84
C ILE A 185 1.04 10.41 2.42
N SER A 186 1.15 9.25 3.05
CA SER A 186 0.21 8.13 2.89
C SER A 186 -0.69 8.02 4.12
N LEU A 187 -2.00 8.01 3.90
CA LEU A 187 -3.01 7.82 4.94
C LEU A 187 -3.59 6.42 4.80
N ALA A 188 -3.36 5.57 5.80
CA ALA A 188 -3.78 4.18 5.76
C ALA A 188 -5.05 3.93 6.58
N ASP A 189 -6.08 3.43 5.91
CA ASP A 189 -7.25 2.81 6.54
C ASP A 189 -6.95 1.35 6.89
N SER A 190 -6.02 1.16 7.82
CA SER A 190 -5.44 -0.15 8.13
C SER A 190 -6.47 -1.21 8.57
N MET A 191 -7.68 -0.80 8.95
CA MET A 191 -8.71 -1.69 9.49
C MET A 191 -10.08 -1.51 8.82
N GLY A 192 -10.15 -0.78 7.70
CA GLY A 192 -11.40 -0.58 6.93
C GLY A 192 -12.47 0.19 7.70
N TRP A 193 -12.10 1.25 8.41
CA TRP A 193 -12.99 2.14 9.18
C TRP A 193 -13.47 3.35 8.40
N ALA A 194 -12.78 3.74 7.33
CA ALA A 194 -13.09 4.96 6.62
C ALA A 194 -14.45 4.86 5.91
N ASP A 195 -15.11 6.01 5.84
CA ASP A 195 -16.24 6.27 4.96
C ASP A 195 -15.89 7.47 4.05
N PRO A 196 -16.64 7.71 2.95
CA PRO A 196 -16.33 8.78 2.00
C PRO A 196 -16.22 10.17 2.65
N ALA A 197 -17.08 10.48 3.62
CA ALA A 197 -17.04 11.78 4.30
C ALA A 197 -15.83 11.86 5.25
N HIS A 198 -15.40 10.75 5.85
CA HIS A 198 -14.16 10.71 6.63
C HIS A 198 -12.93 10.94 5.75
N ILE A 199 -12.88 10.33 4.56
CA ILE A 199 -11.82 10.60 3.56
C ILE A 199 -11.77 12.09 3.25
N GLU A 200 -12.90 12.69 2.88
CA GLU A 200 -12.99 14.12 2.53
C GLU A 200 -12.51 15.02 3.68
N ARG A 201 -12.93 14.74 4.93
CA ARG A 201 -12.50 15.53 6.10
C ARG A 201 -11.00 15.45 6.37
N LEU A 202 -10.41 14.24 6.38
CA LEU A 202 -8.99 14.09 6.70
C LEU A 202 -8.10 14.56 5.56
N VAL A 203 -8.44 14.22 4.31
CA VAL A 203 -7.70 14.69 3.12
C VAL A 203 -7.74 16.22 3.04
N GLY A 204 -8.92 16.83 3.23
CA GLY A 204 -9.06 18.29 3.25
C GLY A 204 -8.21 18.94 4.34
N ALA A 205 -8.23 18.41 5.57
CA ALA A 205 -7.40 18.93 6.66
C ALA A 205 -5.88 18.84 6.37
N VAL A 206 -5.43 17.79 5.67
CA VAL A 206 -4.04 17.66 5.23
C VAL A 206 -3.72 18.67 4.12
N GLN A 207 -4.60 18.83 3.12
CA GLN A 207 -4.41 19.79 2.03
C GLN A 207 -4.38 21.24 2.53
N ASP A 208 -5.25 21.60 3.49
CA ASP A 208 -5.31 22.94 4.06
C ASP A 208 -4.01 23.30 4.81
N LYS A 209 -3.42 22.33 5.52
CA LYS A 209 -2.23 22.54 6.34
C LYS A 209 -0.93 22.37 5.56
N TYR A 210 -0.91 21.47 4.58
CA TYR A 210 0.28 21.06 3.82
C TYR A 210 -0.02 20.99 2.31
N PRO A 211 -0.34 22.13 1.67
CA PRO A 211 -0.84 22.18 0.29
C PRO A 211 0.14 21.65 -0.77
N GLU A 212 1.44 21.61 -0.45
CA GLU A 212 2.49 21.13 -1.32
C GLU A 212 2.67 19.60 -1.34
N LEU A 213 2.05 18.87 -0.40
CA LEU A 213 2.23 17.43 -0.29
C LEU A 213 1.39 16.66 -1.30
N GLY A 214 2.02 15.66 -1.93
CA GLY A 214 1.27 14.60 -2.60
C GLY A 214 0.62 13.68 -1.57
N ILE A 215 -0.70 13.51 -1.63
CA ILE A 215 -1.43 12.57 -0.77
C ILE A 215 -1.59 11.23 -1.47
N ALA A 216 -1.31 10.15 -0.74
CA ALA A 216 -1.61 8.78 -1.11
C ALA A 216 -2.63 8.17 -0.15
N LEU A 217 -3.50 7.31 -0.66
CA LEU A 217 -4.47 6.57 0.14
C LEU A 217 -4.18 5.06 0.06
N HIS A 218 -4.04 4.44 1.22
CA HIS A 218 -3.95 2.99 1.38
C HIS A 218 -5.25 2.53 2.04
N LEU A 219 -6.14 1.92 1.26
CA LEU A 219 -7.51 1.67 1.68
C LEU A 219 -7.77 0.18 1.78
N HIS A 220 -8.42 -0.22 2.87
CA HIS A 220 -8.93 -1.56 3.02
C HIS A 220 -10.43 -1.63 2.74
N ASP A 221 -10.87 -2.75 2.15
CA ASP A 221 -12.26 -3.01 1.80
C ASP A 221 -12.96 -3.94 2.81
N THR A 222 -12.45 -4.00 4.05
CA THR A 222 -12.96 -4.88 5.11
C THR A 222 -14.46 -4.75 5.38
N ARG A 223 -15.05 -3.58 5.07
CA ARG A 223 -16.49 -3.28 5.23
C ARG A 223 -17.18 -2.90 3.91
N GLY A 224 -16.55 -3.13 2.75
CA GLY A 224 -17.13 -2.87 1.44
C GLY A 224 -17.20 -1.39 1.04
N LEU A 225 -16.41 -0.52 1.69
CA LEU A 225 -16.37 0.93 1.40
C LEU A 225 -15.10 1.36 0.67
N GLY A 226 -14.15 0.46 0.43
CA GLY A 226 -12.80 0.80 -0.06
C GLY A 226 -12.82 1.53 -1.40
N ILE A 227 -13.57 1.04 -2.39
CA ILE A 227 -13.67 1.71 -3.71
C ILE A 227 -14.46 3.02 -3.62
N ALA A 228 -15.48 3.10 -2.76
CA ALA A 228 -16.20 4.36 -2.52
C ALA A 228 -15.30 5.42 -1.86
N ASN A 229 -14.44 4.99 -0.93
CA ASN A 229 -13.43 5.81 -0.29
C ASN A 229 -12.35 6.27 -1.29
N ALA A 230 -11.93 5.39 -2.20
CA ALA A 230 -11.01 5.76 -3.27
C ALA A 230 -11.63 6.84 -4.17
N TYR A 231 -12.90 6.68 -4.56
CA TYR A 231 -13.64 7.68 -5.33
C TYR A 231 -13.75 9.03 -4.59
N ALA A 232 -14.01 9.02 -3.28
CA ALA A 232 -13.98 10.23 -2.46
C ALA A 232 -12.62 10.92 -2.53
N GLY A 233 -11.52 10.16 -2.43
CA GLY A 233 -10.16 10.67 -2.63
C GLY A 233 -9.94 11.26 -4.02
N LEU A 234 -10.41 10.59 -5.09
CA LEU A 234 -10.32 11.09 -6.47
C LEU A 234 -10.99 12.45 -6.63
N LYS A 235 -12.19 12.65 -6.05
CA LYS A 235 -12.90 13.95 -6.06
C LYS A 235 -12.13 15.06 -5.35
N MET A 236 -11.27 14.70 -4.38
CA MET A 236 -10.39 15.63 -3.66
C MET A 236 -9.05 15.84 -4.37
N GLY A 237 -8.86 15.30 -5.59
CA GLY A 237 -7.62 15.42 -6.35
C GLY A 237 -6.51 14.46 -5.93
N VAL A 238 -6.79 13.48 -5.06
CA VAL A 238 -5.81 12.43 -4.72
C VAL A 238 -5.49 11.61 -5.98
N ARG A 239 -4.20 11.38 -6.21
CA ARG A 239 -3.71 10.71 -7.42
C ARG A 239 -2.80 9.50 -7.17
N MET A 240 -2.58 9.13 -5.90
CA MET A 240 -1.73 8.00 -5.53
C MET A 240 -2.55 7.06 -4.65
N PHE A 241 -2.59 5.79 -5.03
CA PHE A 241 -3.33 4.77 -4.30
C PHE A 241 -2.49 3.52 -4.16
N ASP A 242 -2.63 2.83 -3.03
CA ASP A 242 -2.10 1.50 -2.84
C ASP A 242 -3.28 0.51 -2.98
N ALA A 243 -3.08 -0.55 -3.75
CA ALA A 243 -4.07 -1.60 -3.98
C ALA A 243 -3.37 -2.97 -4.11
N ALA A 244 -4.14 -4.05 -4.03
CA ALA A 244 -3.59 -5.39 -4.20
C ALA A 244 -4.43 -6.19 -5.20
N VAL A 245 -3.76 -6.89 -6.11
CA VAL A 245 -4.40 -7.71 -7.12
C VAL A 245 -5.40 -8.68 -6.48
N ALA A 246 -6.61 -8.74 -7.05
CA ALA A 246 -7.71 -9.57 -6.55
C ALA A 246 -8.16 -9.27 -5.11
N GLY A 247 -7.77 -8.13 -4.54
CA GLY A 247 -8.06 -7.74 -3.16
C GLY A 247 -7.27 -8.58 -2.15
N LEU A 248 -6.07 -9.01 -2.53
CA LEU A 248 -5.16 -9.73 -1.65
C LEU A 248 -4.73 -8.90 -0.45
N GLY A 249 -4.32 -9.60 0.61
CA GLY A 249 -3.72 -8.98 1.78
C GLY A 249 -4.75 -8.62 2.84
N GLY A 250 -4.36 -7.72 3.72
CA GLY A 250 -5.15 -7.30 4.87
C GLY A 250 -4.32 -7.20 6.13
N CYS A 251 -4.96 -6.68 7.17
CA CYS A 251 -4.32 -6.42 8.44
C CYS A 251 -4.59 -7.58 9.41
N PRO A 252 -3.57 -8.28 9.93
CA PRO A 252 -3.74 -9.31 10.96
C PRO A 252 -4.48 -8.79 12.20
N PHE A 253 -4.44 -7.48 12.42
CA PHE A 253 -5.08 -6.78 13.53
C PHE A 253 -6.52 -6.31 13.23
N ALA A 254 -6.99 -6.47 11.98
CA ALA A 254 -8.37 -6.13 11.61
C ALA A 254 -9.39 -7.08 12.25
N GLY A 255 -8.98 -8.24 12.76
CA GLY A 255 -9.80 -9.10 13.62
C GLY A 255 -11.02 -9.74 12.95
N HIS A 256 -11.13 -9.65 11.61
CA HIS A 256 -12.26 -10.16 10.82
C HIS A 256 -11.79 -11.27 9.88
N PRO A 257 -11.85 -12.56 10.29
CA PRO A 257 -11.46 -13.67 9.44
C PRO A 257 -12.25 -13.68 8.13
N GLY A 258 -11.55 -13.62 6.98
CA GLY A 258 -12.15 -13.72 5.65
C GLY A 258 -12.72 -12.42 5.07
N ALA A 259 -12.72 -11.32 5.81
CA ALA A 259 -13.02 -10.01 5.24
C ALA A 259 -11.88 -9.55 4.32
N PRO A 260 -12.16 -8.80 3.24
CA PRO A 260 -11.13 -8.25 2.37
C PRO A 260 -10.15 -7.37 3.16
N GLY A 261 -8.88 -7.45 2.76
CA GLY A 261 -7.83 -6.54 3.20
C GLY A 261 -7.84 -5.29 2.34
N ASN A 262 -6.85 -5.18 1.46
CA ASN A 262 -6.71 -4.09 0.50
C ASN A 262 -7.88 -4.03 -0.49
N ILE A 263 -8.14 -2.85 -1.05
CA ILE A 263 -8.95 -2.72 -2.27
C ILE A 263 -8.30 -3.50 -3.42
N ALA A 264 -9.14 -4.07 -4.30
CA ALA A 264 -8.67 -4.81 -5.45
C ALA A 264 -8.14 -3.85 -6.54
N THR A 265 -6.91 -4.08 -7.01
CA THR A 265 -6.27 -3.25 -8.04
C THR A 265 -7.14 -3.12 -9.28
N GLU A 266 -7.70 -4.23 -9.76
CA GLU A 266 -8.52 -4.26 -10.97
C GLU A 266 -9.84 -3.50 -10.81
N GLU A 267 -10.42 -3.43 -9.61
CA GLU A 267 -11.65 -2.68 -9.35
C GLU A 267 -11.39 -1.18 -9.37
N LEU A 268 -10.24 -0.74 -8.82
CA LEU A 268 -9.82 0.66 -8.89
C LEU A 268 -9.44 1.06 -10.32
N VAL A 269 -8.74 0.19 -11.05
CA VAL A 269 -8.41 0.41 -12.46
C VAL A 269 -9.68 0.51 -13.30
N PHE A 270 -10.63 -0.39 -13.09
CA PHE A 270 -11.93 -0.34 -13.77
C PHE A 270 -12.67 0.96 -13.50
N LEU A 271 -12.81 1.36 -12.22
CA LEU A 271 -13.42 2.64 -11.86
C LEU A 271 -12.76 3.81 -12.62
N CYS A 272 -11.42 3.89 -12.58
CA CYS A 272 -10.68 4.95 -13.22
C CYS A 272 -10.89 4.96 -14.74
N GLN A 273 -10.73 3.82 -15.41
CA GLN A 273 -10.85 3.73 -16.87
C GLN A 273 -12.26 4.05 -17.36
N GLU A 274 -13.29 3.57 -16.65
CA GLU A 274 -14.69 3.89 -16.97
C GLU A 274 -15.02 5.37 -16.78
N MET A 275 -14.28 6.05 -15.91
CA MET A 275 -14.36 7.49 -15.70
C MET A 275 -13.44 8.31 -16.62
N GLY A 276 -12.66 7.66 -17.49
CA GLY A 276 -11.70 8.32 -18.38
C GLY A 276 -10.41 8.79 -17.69
N ILE A 277 -10.07 8.22 -16.53
CA ILE A 277 -8.84 8.49 -15.78
C ILE A 277 -7.78 7.46 -16.17
N GLU A 278 -6.61 7.93 -16.59
CA GLU A 278 -5.49 7.07 -16.98
C GLU A 278 -4.84 6.40 -15.75
N THR A 279 -4.53 5.11 -15.87
CA THR A 279 -3.82 4.34 -14.81
C THR A 279 -2.51 3.72 -15.29
N GLY A 280 -2.35 3.53 -16.61
CA GLY A 280 -1.26 2.77 -17.22
C GLY A 280 -1.46 1.25 -17.24
N TYR A 281 -2.47 0.74 -16.53
CA TYR A 281 -2.78 -0.68 -16.50
C TYR A 281 -3.60 -1.13 -17.73
N ASP A 282 -3.24 -2.27 -18.30
CA ASP A 282 -4.12 -3.10 -19.14
C ASP A 282 -5.04 -3.91 -18.23
N LEU A 283 -6.34 -3.59 -18.25
CA LEU A 283 -7.33 -4.21 -17.38
C LEU A 283 -7.54 -5.70 -17.71
N GLU A 284 -7.44 -6.10 -18.97
CA GLU A 284 -7.63 -7.52 -19.34
C GLU A 284 -6.46 -8.36 -18.84
N ALA A 285 -5.22 -7.90 -19.07
CA ALA A 285 -4.03 -8.56 -18.53
C ALA A 285 -4.05 -8.59 -16.99
N LEU A 286 -4.56 -7.54 -16.35
CA LEU A 286 -4.69 -7.49 -14.89
C LEU A 286 -5.72 -8.50 -14.36
N LEU A 287 -6.83 -8.72 -15.07
CA LEU A 287 -7.79 -9.77 -14.72
C LEU A 287 -7.18 -11.18 -14.86
N GLU A 288 -6.30 -11.41 -15.84
CA GLU A 288 -5.55 -12.66 -15.95
C GLU A 288 -4.56 -12.85 -14.80
N ALA A 289 -3.85 -11.79 -14.39
CA ALA A 289 -2.99 -11.77 -13.22
C ALA A 289 -3.78 -12.02 -11.92
N ALA A 290 -4.97 -11.44 -11.78
CA ALA A 290 -5.89 -11.69 -10.67
C ALA A 290 -6.37 -13.14 -10.61
N ALA A 291 -6.70 -13.73 -11.77
CA ALA A 291 -7.02 -15.15 -11.86
C ALA A 291 -5.82 -16.04 -11.48
N LEU A 292 -4.60 -15.66 -11.86
CA LEU A 292 -3.38 -16.34 -11.44
C LEU A 292 -3.17 -16.26 -9.92
N ALA A 293 -3.31 -15.07 -9.32
CA ALA A 293 -3.23 -14.87 -7.88
C ALA A 293 -4.21 -15.79 -7.14
N GLN A 294 -5.47 -15.87 -7.60
CA GLN A 294 -6.49 -16.76 -7.02
C GLN A 294 -6.09 -18.24 -7.09
N ARG A 295 -5.50 -18.69 -8.21
CA ARG A 295 -5.00 -20.06 -8.36
C ARG A 295 -3.86 -20.36 -7.39
N ILE A 296 -2.89 -19.43 -7.28
CA ILE A 296 -1.73 -19.58 -6.39
C ILE A 296 -2.16 -19.73 -4.92
N VAL A 297 -3.07 -18.87 -4.44
CA VAL A 297 -3.53 -18.95 -3.05
C VAL A 297 -4.52 -20.08 -2.80
N GLY A 298 -5.07 -20.70 -3.86
CA GLY A 298 -5.95 -21.87 -3.75
C GLY A 298 -7.30 -21.62 -3.09
N ARG A 299 -7.76 -20.37 -3.01
CA ARG A 299 -9.06 -19.96 -2.44
C ARG A 299 -9.68 -18.87 -3.27
N GLN A 300 -10.99 -18.68 -3.15
CA GLN A 300 -11.68 -17.56 -3.79
C GLN A 300 -11.17 -16.23 -3.21
N LEU A 301 -10.87 -15.29 -4.10
CA LEU A 301 -10.45 -13.94 -3.75
C LEU A 301 -11.63 -12.95 -3.81
N PRO A 302 -11.60 -11.86 -3.03
CA PRO A 302 -12.77 -11.02 -2.80
C PRO A 302 -13.19 -10.16 -4.00
N SER A 303 -12.29 -9.89 -4.95
CA SER A 303 -12.58 -9.08 -6.14
C SER A 303 -13.87 -9.50 -6.84
N ASN A 304 -14.80 -8.54 -6.93
CA ASN A 304 -16.03 -8.67 -7.68
C ASN A 304 -15.77 -8.56 -9.18
N LEU A 305 -14.81 -7.73 -9.59
CA LEU A 305 -14.49 -7.59 -11.01
C LEU A 305 -13.85 -8.86 -11.59
N LEU A 306 -13.07 -9.61 -10.79
CA LEU A 306 -12.59 -10.94 -11.20
C LEU A 306 -13.74 -11.90 -11.55
N LYS A 307 -14.91 -11.72 -10.93
CA LYS A 307 -16.13 -12.52 -11.19
C LYS A 307 -16.99 -11.94 -12.31
N GLY A 308 -17.14 -10.61 -12.34
CA GLY A 308 -17.99 -9.90 -13.30
C GLY A 308 -17.36 -9.73 -14.69
N GLY A 309 -16.03 -9.67 -14.74
CA GLY A 309 -15.26 -9.31 -15.92
C GLY A 309 -15.39 -7.84 -16.30
N SER A 310 -14.61 -7.42 -17.29
CA SER A 310 -14.66 -6.07 -17.86
C SER A 310 -15.88 -5.85 -18.77
N LEU A 311 -16.11 -4.59 -19.15
CA LEU A 311 -17.12 -4.22 -20.15
C LEU A 311 -16.66 -4.40 -21.61
N SER A 312 -15.37 -4.68 -21.84
CA SER A 312 -14.77 -4.76 -23.18
C SER A 312 -15.48 -5.75 -24.10
N LYS A 313 -15.89 -6.90 -23.56
CA LYS A 313 -16.63 -7.93 -24.32
C LYS A 313 -17.99 -7.45 -24.82
N PHE A 314 -18.69 -6.64 -24.02
CA PHE A 314 -20.01 -6.12 -24.38
C PHE A 314 -19.90 -4.98 -25.39
N ARG A 315 -18.88 -4.11 -25.24
CA ARG A 315 -18.60 -3.02 -26.19
C ARG A 315 -18.21 -3.53 -27.57
N ARG A 316 -17.45 -4.63 -27.68
CA ARG A 316 -17.09 -5.24 -28.97
C ARG A 316 -18.25 -5.92 -29.69
N ALA A 317 -19.30 -6.29 -28.96
CA ALA A 317 -20.46 -7.00 -29.50
C ALA A 317 -21.60 -6.05 -29.92
N ALA A 318 -21.53 -4.78 -29.53
CA ALA A 318 -22.48 -3.72 -29.91
C ALA A 318 -22.06 -3.06 -31.23
#